data_AF-A0A330M359-F1
#
_entry.id   AF-A0A330M359-F1
#
_cell.length_a   1.000
_cell.length_b   1.000
_cell.length_c   1.000
_cell.angle_alpha   90.00
_cell.angle_beta   90.00
_cell.angle_gamma   90.00
#
_symmetry.space_group_name_H-M   'P 1'
#
loop_
_entity.id
_entity.type
_entity.pdbx_description
1 polymer ?
#
loop_
_entity_poly.entity_id
_entity_poly.type
_entity_poly.pdbx_seq_one_letter_code
_entity_poly.pdbx_strand_id
1 'polypeptide(L)' 'MNTMAEIQLGQELTAAETKEMVAFLKSLTGEQPQIVLPILPPSNANTPRPVPFAD' A
#
# COMPACT_ATOMS: atom_id res chain seq x y z
N MET A 1 -6.78 -10.81 11.16
CA MET A 1 -7.41 -12.08 10.75
C MET A 1 -8.57 -12.43 11.68
N ASN A 2 -8.37 -12.47 13.00
CA ASN A 2 -9.45 -12.77 13.97
C ASN A 2 -10.69 -11.87 13.80
N THR A 3 -10.51 -10.55 13.71
CA THR A 3 -11.62 -9.61 13.48
C THR A 3 -12.39 -9.87 12.17
N MET A 4 -11.68 -10.31 11.12
CA MET A 4 -12.32 -10.62 9.82
C MET A 4 -13.11 -11.91 9.91
N ALA A 5 -12.55 -12.96 10.52
CA ALA A 5 -13.21 -14.25 10.68
C ALA A 5 -14.47 -14.16 11.56
N GLU A 6 -14.42 -13.35 12.62
CA GLU A 6 -15.54 -13.14 13.53
C GLU A 6 -16.66 -12.33 12.84
N ILE A 7 -16.33 -11.20 12.20
CA ILE A 7 -17.33 -10.33 11.58
C ILE A 7 -17.95 -10.96 10.32
N GLN A 8 -17.14 -11.65 9.50
CA GLN A 8 -17.61 -12.16 8.22
C GLN A 8 -18.21 -13.56 8.32
N LEU A 9 -17.72 -14.40 9.22
CA LEU A 9 -18.05 -15.83 9.28
C LEU A 9 -18.56 -16.28 10.66
N GLY A 10 -18.51 -15.42 11.69
CA GLY A 10 -18.88 -15.79 13.06
C GLY A 10 -17.95 -16.84 13.67
N GLN A 11 -16.71 -16.95 13.17
CA GLN A 11 -15.75 -17.97 13.60
C GLN A 11 -14.58 -17.34 14.36
N GLU A 12 -14.19 -17.97 15.46
CA GLU A 12 -12.93 -17.66 16.13
C GLU A 12 -11.80 -18.49 15.53
N LEU A 13 -10.72 -17.82 15.14
CA LEU A 13 -9.48 -18.47 14.71
C LEU A 13 -8.56 -18.66 15.90
N THR A 14 -7.95 -19.84 15.98
CA THR A 14 -6.87 -20.08 16.93
C THR A 14 -5.62 -19.26 16.57
N ALA A 15 -4.72 -19.08 17.54
CA ALA A 15 -3.45 -18.38 17.30
C ALA A 15 -2.56 -19.10 16.26
N ALA A 16 -2.65 -20.43 16.17
CA ALA A 16 -1.91 -21.24 15.20
C ALA A 16 -2.43 -21.01 13.77
N GLU A 17 -3.74 -21.13 13.55
CA GLU A 17 -4.37 -20.89 12.23
C GLU A 17 -4.12 -19.45 11.75
N THR A 18 -4.23 -18.48 12.65
CA THR A 18 -3.91 -17.08 12.36
C THR A 18 -2.49 -16.91 11.85
N LYS A 19 -1.53 -17.62 12.46
CA LYS A 19 -0.12 -17.57 12.06
C LYS A 19 0.10 -18.17 10.68
N GLU A 20 -0.56 -19.28 10.37
CA GLU A 20 -0.50 -19.93 9.06
C GLU A 20 -1.13 -19.07 7.96
N MET A 21 -2.29 -18.46 8.23
CA MET A 21 -2.93 -17.52 7.31
C MET A 21 -2.06 -16.28 7.06
N VAL A 22 -1.42 -15.72 8.10
CA VAL A 22 -0.49 -14.59 7.93
C VAL A 22 0.73 -15.01 7.10
N ALA A 23 1.22 -16.24 7.27
CA ALA A 23 2.32 -16.76 6.45
C ALA A 23 1.91 -16.88 4.98
N PHE A 24 0.70 -17.38 4.70
CA PHE A 24 0.13 -17.42 3.36
C PHE A 24 -0.02 -16.02 2.75
N LEU A 25 -0.57 -15.04 3.47
CA LEU A 25 -0.74 -13.69 2.93
C LEU A 25 0.60 -12.99 2.63
N LYS A 26 1.65 -13.30 3.41
CA LYS A 26 2.99 -12.81 3.12
C LYS A 26 3.57 -13.38 1.83
N SER A 27 3.25 -14.62 1.46
CA SER A 27 3.74 -15.21 0.21
C SER A 27 3.12 -14.59 -1.05
N LEU A 28 2.05 -13.80 -0.90
CA LEU A 28 1.43 -13.05 -2.01
C LEU A 28 2.21 -11.77 -2.38
N THR A 29 3.26 -11.41 -1.65
CA THR A 29 4.11 -10.26 -2.01
C THR A 29 5.05 -10.64 -3.14
N GLY A 30 4.77 -10.13 -4.35
CA GLY A 30 5.62 -10.31 -5.53
C GLY A 30 6.73 -9.27 -5.66
N GLU A 31 7.52 -9.38 -6.73
CA GLU A 31 8.50 -8.37 -7.10
C GLU A 31 7.80 -7.07 -7.51
N GLN A 32 8.14 -5.97 -6.83
CA GLN A 32 7.62 -4.65 -7.19
C GLN A 32 8.35 -4.11 -8.42
N PRO A 33 7.65 -3.38 -9.31
CA PRO A 33 8.28 -2.76 -10.46
C PRO A 33 9.35 -1.75 -10.02
N GLN A 34 10.43 -1.66 -10.78
CA GLN A 34 11.41 -0.60 -10.59
C GLN A 34 10.87 0.71 -11.19
N ILE A 35 10.64 1.71 -10.33
CA ILE A 35 10.22 3.05 -10.76
C ILE A 35 11.48 3.92 -10.87
N VAL A 36 11.97 4.10 -12.10
CA VAL A 36 13.07 5.03 -12.38
C VAL A 36 12.52 6.45 -12.29
N LEU A 37 13.22 7.33 -11.56
CA LEU A 37 12.83 8.74 -11.48
C LEU A 37 12.84 9.36 -12.88
N PRO A 38 11.71 9.94 -13.34
CA PRO A 38 11.68 10.58 -14.64
C PRO A 38 12.54 11.84 -14.62
N ILE A 39 13.21 12.10 -15.74
CA ILE A 39 13.88 13.38 -15.97
C ILE A 39 12.79 14.40 -16.33
N LEU A 40 12.47 15.28 -15.39
CA LEU A 40 11.51 16.36 -15.63
C LEU A 40 12.14 17.43 -16.52
N PRO A 41 11.40 17.97 -17.52
CA PRO A 41 11.90 19.06 -18.33
C PRO A 41 12.05 20.34 -17.48
N PRO A 42 12.98 21.23 -17.82
CA PRO A 42 13.11 22.50 -17.12
C PRO A 42 11.85 23.35 -17.32
N SER A 43 11.44 24.04 -16.25
CA SER A 43 10.43 25.09 -16.33
C SER A 43 10.85 26.19 -17.32
N ASN A 44 9.88 26.81 -17.99
CA ASN A 44 10.08 27.92 -18.90
C ASN A 44 9.37 29.19 -18.39
N ALA A 45 9.47 30.29 -19.14
CA ALA A 45 8.88 31.57 -18.77
C ALA A 45 7.35 31.54 -18.57
N ASN A 46 6.68 30.57 -19.21
CA ASN A 46 5.23 30.38 -19.10
C ASN A 46 4.85 29.36 -18.01
N THR A 47 5.81 28.72 -17.34
CA THR A 47 5.52 27.80 -16.24
C THR A 47 4.98 28.59 -15.04
N PRO A 48 3.74 28.31 -14.58
CA PRO A 48 3.17 29.00 -13.43
C PRO A 48 4.09 28.87 -12.19
N ARG A 49 4.21 29.96 -11.43
CA ARG A 49 5.00 29.94 -10.19
C ARG A 49 4.29 29.09 -9.13
N PRO A 50 5.02 28.30 -8.33
CA PRO A 50 4.44 27.60 -7.20
C PRO A 50 3.80 28.58 -6.21
N VAL A 51 2.60 28.26 -5.72
CA VAL A 51 1.92 28.98 -4.64
C VAL A 51 2.00 28.10 -3.39
N PRO A 52 3.05 28.26 -2.55
CA PRO A 52 3.32 27.32 -1.46
C PRO A 52 2.27 27.39 -0.34
N PHE A 53 1.58 28.52 -0.20
CA PHE A 53 0.53 28.74 0.78
C PHE A 53 -0.56 29.58 0.09
N ALA A 54 -1.65 28.95 -0.32
CA ALA A 54 -2.87 29.65 -0.65
C ALA A 54 -3.71 29.74 0.63
N ASP A 55 -4.18 30.94 0.97
CA ASP A 55 -5.14 31.15 2.07
C ASP A 55 -6.48 30.46 1.77
#